data_AF-A0A4Q4CLM7-F1
#
_entry.id   AF-A0A4Q4CLM7-F1
#
_cell.length_a   1.000
_cell.length_b   1.000
_cell.length_c   1.000
_cell.angle_alpha   90.00
_cell.angle_beta   90.00
_cell.angle_gamma   90.00
#
_symmetry.space_group_name_H-M   'P 1'
#
loop_
_entity.id
_entity.type
_entity.pdbx_description
1 polymer ?
#
loop_
_entity_poly.entity_id
_entity_poly.type
_entity_poly.pdbx_seq_one_letter_code
_entity_poly.pdbx_strand_id
1 'polypeptide(L)'
;MARRFSIAVQLGLMAGVLCTPLLIGTGAVVADAAGQLLAARRTVAVAETTRTTFIALQQTRVERGPIRNALRGAGPETGAFVEGIARARSIAGPALEALALACTRVSCAAGDAPARLAETRARLEAIRREADPAILLPLAQRPAGLADRYNAAATGLVELLEEFSHNLTAQVRDIDGPSATLAQVKDAAYATRDAAGLERDMLVAGIANGAFTPAERQGMAELRARAGVAWSLVAAVEEGLPMPARAAIEQAKRVYFEGFVAQRAALEQAVLAGRPPTLDVAGVNRGIDAGTASLFAVADTALASIGERAREAMRTAEWRLGLMAGLA
;
A
#
# COMPACT_ATOMS: atom_id res chain seq x y z
N MET A 1 -70.12 -21.74 35.54
CA MET A 1 -70.44 -20.82 34.43
C MET A 1 -69.20 -20.64 33.55
N ALA A 2 -69.15 -21.29 32.39
CA ALA A 2 -68.08 -21.04 31.43
C ALA A 2 -68.34 -19.68 30.75
N ARG A 3 -67.47 -18.69 30.99
CA ARG A 3 -67.48 -17.44 30.23
C ARG A 3 -67.22 -17.79 28.77
N ARG A 4 -68.27 -17.77 27.94
CA ARG A 4 -68.13 -17.91 26.49
C ARG A 4 -67.48 -16.62 25.98
N PHE A 5 -66.23 -16.71 25.56
CA PHE A 5 -65.57 -15.61 24.88
C PHE A 5 -66.32 -15.28 23.58
N SER A 6 -66.42 -13.99 23.26
CA SER A 6 -66.93 -13.56 21.95
C SER A 6 -66.07 -14.13 20.84
N ILE A 7 -66.70 -14.53 19.73
CA ILE A 7 -66.04 -15.05 18.52
C ILE A 7 -64.91 -14.10 18.05
N ALA A 8 -65.10 -12.79 18.21
CA ALA A 8 -64.09 -11.77 17.87
C ALA A 8 -62.80 -11.90 18.71
N VAL A 9 -62.92 -12.23 20.01
CA VAL A 9 -61.76 -12.40 20.90
C VAL A 9 -61.02 -13.69 20.56
N GLN A 10 -61.74 -14.76 20.22
CA GLN A 10 -61.14 -16.03 19.81
C GLN A 10 -60.39 -15.88 18.48
N LEU A 11 -60.97 -15.20 17.49
CA LEU A 11 -60.32 -14.88 16.22
C LEU A 11 -59.10 -13.98 16.40
N GLY A 12 -59.19 -12.95 17.25
CA GLY A 12 -58.06 -12.07 17.57
C GLY A 12 -56.89 -12.80 18.22
N LEU A 13 -57.16 -13.73 19.14
CA LEU A 13 -56.14 -14.57 19.77
C LEU A 13 -55.51 -15.55 18.77
N MET A 14 -56.30 -16.19 17.90
CA MET A 14 -55.77 -17.07 16.87
C MET A 14 -54.91 -16.30 15.86
N ALA A 15 -55.37 -15.12 15.41
CA ALA A 15 -54.59 -14.26 14.55
C ALA A 15 -53.30 -13.79 15.24
N GLY A 16 -53.37 -13.36 16.50
CA GLY A 16 -52.19 -12.98 17.28
C GLY A 16 -51.17 -14.12 17.42
N VAL A 17 -51.61 -15.33 17.74
CA VAL A 17 -50.74 -16.51 17.88
C VAL A 17 -50.10 -16.91 16.54
N LEU A 18 -50.81 -16.75 15.42
CA LEU A 18 -50.29 -17.05 14.08
C LEU A 18 -49.34 -15.95 13.56
N CYS A 19 -49.64 -14.67 13.84
CA CYS A 19 -48.84 -13.54 13.37
C CYS A 19 -47.57 -13.33 14.20
N THR A 20 -47.58 -13.64 15.50
CA THR A 20 -46.42 -13.45 16.38
C THR A 20 -45.14 -14.17 15.91
N PRO A 21 -45.15 -15.49 15.61
CA PRO A 21 -43.93 -16.17 15.13
C PRO A 21 -43.47 -15.66 13.76
N LEU A 22 -44.39 -15.19 12.90
CA LEU A 22 -44.05 -14.56 11.64
C LEU A 22 -43.33 -13.22 11.84
N LEU A 23 -43.85 -12.37 12.75
CA LEU A 23 -43.21 -11.09 13.09
C LEU A 23 -41.85 -11.28 13.77
N ILE A 24 -41.72 -12.28 14.66
CA ILE A 24 -40.44 -12.60 15.29
C ILE A 24 -39.45 -13.16 14.26
N GLY A 25 -39.89 -14.10 13.41
CA GLY A 25 -39.04 -14.71 12.38
C GLY A 25 -38.54 -13.69 11.35
N THR A 26 -39.44 -12.83 10.85
CA THR A 26 -39.07 -11.74 9.93
C THR A 26 -38.14 -10.74 10.60
N GLY A 27 -38.42 -10.34 11.85
CA GLY A 27 -37.55 -9.44 12.61
C GLY A 27 -36.13 -9.98 12.80
N ALA A 28 -35.99 -11.28 13.12
CA ALA A 28 -34.68 -11.92 13.27
C ALA A 28 -33.90 -11.97 11.96
N VAL A 29 -34.57 -12.26 10.84
CA VAL A 29 -33.96 -12.30 9.49
C VAL A 29 -33.50 -10.92 9.05
N VAL A 30 -34.30 -9.88 9.27
CA VAL A 30 -33.92 -8.49 8.96
C VAL A 30 -32.74 -8.04 9.82
N ALA A 31 -32.72 -8.40 11.11
CA ALA A 31 -31.61 -8.08 12.01
C ALA A 31 -30.30 -8.75 11.58
N ASP A 32 -30.34 -10.02 11.19
CA ASP A 32 -29.18 -10.75 10.65
C ASP A 32 -28.66 -10.10 9.35
N ALA A 33 -29.57 -9.79 8.41
CA ALA A 33 -29.21 -9.11 7.16
C ALA A 33 -28.58 -7.72 7.39
N ALA A 34 -29.08 -6.97 8.36
CA ALA A 34 -28.49 -5.69 8.77
C ALA A 34 -27.09 -5.88 9.37
N GLY A 35 -26.89 -6.93 10.18
CA GLY A 35 -25.58 -7.32 10.72
C GLY A 35 -24.58 -7.66 9.61
N GLN A 36 -25.00 -8.45 8.62
CA GLN A 36 -24.17 -8.79 7.45
C GLN A 36 -23.78 -7.54 6.65
N LEU A 37 -24.69 -6.58 6.47
CA LEU A 37 -24.38 -5.33 5.79
C LEU A 37 -23.36 -4.47 6.55
N LEU A 38 -23.49 -4.36 7.88
CA LEU A 38 -22.53 -3.64 8.71
C LEU A 38 -21.14 -4.29 8.64
N ALA A 39 -21.07 -5.62 8.69
CA ALA A 39 -19.82 -6.36 8.51
C ALA A 39 -19.21 -6.10 7.14
N ALA A 40 -20.01 -6.16 6.06
CA ALA A 40 -19.53 -5.90 4.71
C ALA A 40 -19.02 -4.46 4.53
N ARG A 41 -19.68 -3.45 5.12
CA ARG A 41 -19.21 -2.06 5.12
C ARG A 41 -17.87 -1.91 5.83
N ARG A 42 -17.68 -2.60 6.96
CA ARG A 42 -16.39 -2.62 7.67
C ARG A 42 -15.29 -3.24 6.79
N THR A 43 -15.58 -4.34 6.10
CA THR A 43 -14.66 -4.98 5.15
C THR A 43 -14.22 -4.03 4.04
N VAL A 44 -15.16 -3.28 3.44
CA VAL A 44 -14.84 -2.24 2.44
C VAL A 44 -13.93 -1.18 3.05
N ALA A 45 -14.27 -0.66 4.23
CA ALA A 45 -13.46 0.35 4.90
C ALA A 45 -12.03 -0.13 5.18
N VAL A 46 -11.85 -1.36 5.67
CA VAL A 46 -10.53 -1.96 5.89
C VAL A 46 -9.76 -2.06 4.57
N ALA A 47 -10.35 -2.65 3.52
CA ALA A 47 -9.68 -2.82 2.23
C ALA A 47 -9.22 -1.50 1.59
N GLU A 48 -10.09 -0.49 1.59
CA GLU A 48 -9.78 0.85 1.06
C GLU A 48 -8.73 1.58 1.90
N THR A 49 -8.78 1.43 3.23
CA THR A 49 -7.77 2.01 4.14
C THR A 49 -6.42 1.35 3.96
N THR A 50 -6.36 0.03 3.75
CA THR A 50 -5.12 -0.70 3.43
C THR A 50 -4.48 -0.15 2.16
N ARG A 51 -5.28 0.02 1.08
CA ARG A 51 -4.80 0.58 -0.18
C ARG A 51 -4.32 2.02 -0.03
N THR A 52 -5.09 2.85 0.67
CA THR A 52 -4.74 4.27 0.90
C THR A 52 -3.44 4.39 1.69
N THR A 53 -3.26 3.55 2.72
CA THR A 53 -2.01 3.47 3.49
C THR A 53 -0.83 3.14 2.58
N PHE A 54 -1.02 2.14 1.70
CA PHE A 54 0.03 1.68 0.79
C PHE A 54 0.43 2.74 -0.24
N ILE A 55 -0.54 3.51 -0.77
CA ILE A 55 -0.28 4.64 -1.65
C ILE A 55 0.50 5.74 -0.91
N ALA A 56 0.05 6.15 0.27
CA ALA A 56 0.74 7.15 1.09
C ALA A 56 2.18 6.73 1.39
N LEU A 57 2.38 5.47 1.76
CA LEU A 57 3.67 4.86 2.04
C LEU A 57 4.61 4.92 0.82
N GLN A 58 4.11 4.50 -0.34
CA GLN A 58 4.87 4.51 -1.59
C GLN A 58 5.32 5.92 -1.95
N GLN A 59 4.40 6.87 -1.96
CA GLN A 59 4.68 8.23 -2.43
C GLN A 59 5.61 8.97 -1.46
N THR A 60 5.49 8.71 -0.15
CA THR A 60 6.44 9.20 0.85
C THR A 60 7.85 8.64 0.59
N ARG A 61 7.99 7.37 0.19
CA ARG A 61 9.30 6.80 -0.20
C ARG A 61 9.87 7.41 -1.48
N VAL A 62 9.01 7.63 -2.48
CA VAL A 62 9.39 8.26 -3.76
C VAL A 62 9.93 9.67 -3.51
N GLU A 63 9.48 10.36 -2.47
CA GLU A 63 10.07 11.61 -2.03
C GLU A 63 11.35 11.42 -1.20
N ARG A 64 11.31 10.54 -0.18
CA ARG A 64 12.38 10.37 0.81
C ARG A 64 13.74 10.11 0.16
N GLY A 65 13.83 9.11 -0.70
CA GLY A 65 15.09 8.66 -1.29
C GLY A 65 15.77 9.75 -2.12
N PRO A 66 15.08 10.32 -3.13
CA PRO A 66 15.62 11.39 -3.95
C PRO A 66 16.04 12.63 -3.16
N ILE A 67 15.22 13.15 -2.23
CA ILE A 67 15.61 14.34 -1.45
C ILE A 67 16.81 14.06 -0.54
N ARG A 68 16.87 12.89 0.10
CA ARG A 68 18.03 12.47 0.90
C ARG A 68 19.31 12.49 0.07
N ASN A 69 19.25 11.96 -1.16
CA ASN A 69 20.40 11.90 -2.06
C ASN A 69 20.76 13.30 -2.59
N ALA A 70 19.77 14.10 -2.97
CA ALA A 70 19.94 15.50 -3.41
C ALA A 70 20.64 16.35 -2.35
N LEU A 71 20.21 16.27 -1.08
CA LEU A 71 20.81 17.00 0.03
C LEU A 71 22.29 16.65 0.28
N ARG A 72 22.75 15.49 -0.17
CA ARG A 72 24.16 15.05 -0.09
C ARG A 72 24.94 15.24 -1.40
N GLY A 73 24.24 15.44 -2.51
CA GLY A 73 24.86 15.65 -3.83
C GLY A 73 25.61 16.99 -3.91
N ALA A 74 26.67 17.05 -4.71
CA ALA A 74 27.52 18.25 -4.79
C ALA A 74 26.81 19.48 -5.39
N GLY A 75 25.99 19.25 -6.42
CA GLY A 75 25.34 20.30 -7.21
C GLY A 75 23.89 20.58 -6.79
N PRO A 76 23.32 21.71 -7.26
CA PRO A 76 21.91 22.00 -7.13
C PRO A 76 21.06 21.08 -8.00
N GLU A 77 19.84 20.78 -7.54
CA GLU A 77 18.87 19.99 -8.30
C GLU A 77 18.15 20.81 -9.38
N THR A 78 17.55 20.10 -10.33
CA THR A 78 16.86 20.70 -11.49
C THR A 78 15.37 20.93 -11.23
N GLY A 79 14.72 21.74 -12.07
CA GLY A 79 13.26 21.91 -12.02
C GLY A 79 12.47 20.60 -12.17
N ALA A 80 12.94 19.70 -13.04
CA ALA A 80 12.31 18.38 -13.23
C ALA A 80 12.35 17.51 -11.97
N PHE A 81 13.43 17.61 -11.18
CA PHE A 81 13.52 16.94 -9.87
C PHE A 81 12.45 17.48 -8.92
N VAL A 82 12.33 18.81 -8.79
CA VAL A 82 11.34 19.47 -7.93
C VAL A 82 9.92 19.11 -8.34
N GLU A 83 9.62 19.07 -9.65
CA GLU A 83 8.32 18.63 -10.17
C GLU A 83 8.00 17.18 -9.81
N GLY A 84 9.00 16.29 -9.84
CA GLY A 84 8.86 14.90 -9.42
C GLY A 84 8.46 14.78 -7.94
N ILE A 85 9.13 15.55 -7.08
CA ILE A 85 8.79 15.65 -5.64
C ILE A 85 7.38 16.21 -5.44
N ALA A 86 7.05 17.31 -6.13
CA ALA A 86 5.72 17.92 -6.05
C ALA A 86 4.62 16.95 -6.47
N ARG A 87 4.85 16.16 -7.52
CA ARG A 87 3.94 15.11 -7.98
C ARG A 87 3.75 14.04 -6.92
N ALA A 88 4.81 13.52 -6.32
CA ALA A 88 4.72 12.53 -5.25
C ALA A 88 3.90 13.07 -4.06
N ARG A 89 4.15 14.31 -3.65
CA ARG A 89 3.41 14.99 -2.57
C ARG A 89 1.94 15.23 -2.91
N SER A 90 1.62 15.55 -4.17
CA SER A 90 0.23 15.74 -4.62
C SER A 90 -0.62 14.47 -4.50
N ILE A 91 0.01 13.29 -4.50
CA ILE A 91 -0.65 12.00 -4.30
C ILE A 91 -0.61 11.62 -2.81
N ALA A 92 0.53 11.79 -2.15
CA ALA A 92 0.69 11.44 -0.73
C ALA A 92 -0.21 12.28 0.19
N GLY A 93 -0.32 13.58 -0.04
CA GLY A 93 -1.07 14.51 0.82
C GLY A 93 -2.54 14.09 1.00
N PRO A 94 -3.32 13.97 -0.08
CA PRO A 94 -4.71 13.51 0.00
C PRO A 94 -4.85 12.11 0.61
N ALA A 95 -3.92 11.19 0.33
CA ALA A 95 -3.93 9.86 0.92
C ALA A 95 -3.71 9.90 2.45
N LEU A 96 -2.82 10.76 2.94
CA LEU A 96 -2.57 10.97 4.37
C LEU A 96 -3.79 11.59 5.08
N GLU A 97 -4.48 12.55 4.45
CA GLU A 97 -5.74 13.12 4.98
C GLU A 97 -6.84 12.06 5.08
N ALA A 98 -7.03 11.28 4.01
CA ALA A 98 -8.00 10.19 3.99
C ALA A 98 -7.69 9.15 5.07
N LEU A 99 -6.40 8.86 5.31
CA LEU A 99 -5.96 7.96 6.37
C LEU A 99 -6.30 8.48 7.77
N ALA A 100 -6.08 9.77 8.03
CA ALA A 100 -6.39 10.37 9.32
C ALA A 100 -7.87 10.19 9.67
N LEU A 101 -8.78 10.38 8.71
CA LEU A 101 -10.21 10.10 8.90
C LEU A 101 -10.52 8.60 9.00
N ALA A 102 -9.94 7.77 8.13
CA ALA A 102 -10.23 6.34 8.09
C ALA A 102 -9.81 5.62 9.38
N CYS A 103 -8.67 6.02 9.96
CA CYS A 103 -8.14 5.44 11.20
C CYS A 103 -8.95 5.80 12.46
N THR A 104 -9.97 6.66 12.35
CA THR A 104 -10.98 6.86 13.43
C THR A 104 -12.04 5.76 13.45
N ARG A 105 -12.20 5.04 12.33
CA ARG A 105 -13.24 4.01 12.13
C ARG A 105 -12.66 2.60 12.00
N VAL A 106 -11.43 2.50 11.53
CA VAL A 106 -10.67 1.26 11.39
C VAL A 106 -9.46 1.33 12.30
N SER A 107 -9.17 0.26 13.03
CA SER A 107 -7.94 0.17 13.81
C SER A 107 -6.75 0.08 12.86
N CYS A 108 -6.08 1.20 12.61
CA CYS A 108 -4.88 1.24 11.76
C CYS A 108 -3.64 0.75 12.50
N ALA A 109 -3.55 0.99 13.81
CA ALA A 109 -2.47 0.53 14.68
C ALA A 109 -2.92 0.53 16.14
N ALA A 110 -2.07 0.05 17.04
CA ALA A 110 -2.27 0.23 18.47
C ALA A 110 -2.17 1.71 18.88
N GLY A 111 -2.96 2.09 19.90
CA GLY A 111 -3.02 3.46 20.40
C GLY A 111 -3.78 4.43 19.48
N ASP A 112 -3.49 5.72 19.63
CA ASP A 112 -4.13 6.79 18.85
C ASP A 112 -3.43 6.98 17.50
N ALA A 113 -3.80 6.14 16.53
CA ALA A 113 -3.24 6.19 15.18
C ALA A 113 -3.42 7.56 14.49
N PRO A 114 -4.60 8.22 14.51
CA PRO A 114 -4.77 9.57 13.97
C PRO A 114 -3.81 10.61 14.57
N ALA A 115 -3.65 10.64 15.90
CA ALA A 115 -2.74 11.60 16.55
C ALA A 115 -1.27 11.35 16.17
N ARG A 116 -0.84 10.09 16.17
CA ARG A 116 0.52 9.69 15.76
C ARG A 116 0.81 10.08 14.31
N LEU A 117 -0.17 9.90 13.41
CA LEU A 117 -0.06 10.29 12.01
C LEU A 117 0.07 11.81 11.86
N ALA A 118 -0.77 12.56 12.55
CA ALA A 118 -0.74 14.02 12.52
C ALA A 118 0.60 14.57 13.02
N GLU A 119 1.10 14.04 14.14
CA GLU A 119 2.40 14.44 14.71
C GLU A 119 3.56 14.13 13.75
N THR A 120 3.64 12.90 13.25
CA THR A 120 4.76 12.48 12.41
C THR A 120 4.76 13.21 11.06
N ARG A 121 3.58 13.47 10.50
CA ARG A 121 3.44 14.31 9.32
C ARG A 121 3.88 15.74 9.59
N ALA A 122 3.47 16.35 10.70
CA ALA A 122 3.88 17.72 11.05
C ALA A 122 5.40 17.86 11.18
N ARG A 123 6.08 16.85 11.74
CA ARG A 123 7.56 16.80 11.80
C ARG A 123 8.18 16.77 10.41
N LEU A 124 7.64 15.98 9.48
CA LEU A 124 8.12 15.94 8.10
C LEU A 124 7.88 17.28 7.37
N GLU A 125 6.69 17.87 7.51
CA GLU A 125 6.41 19.19 6.91
C GLU A 125 7.32 20.29 7.45
N ALA A 126 7.65 20.24 8.75
CA ALA A 126 8.56 21.20 9.35
C ALA A 126 9.95 21.14 8.70
N ILE A 127 10.52 19.95 8.51
CA ILE A 127 11.86 19.80 7.90
C ILE A 127 11.86 20.04 6.38
N ARG A 128 10.73 19.78 5.69
CA ARG A 128 10.58 20.09 4.25
C ARG A 128 10.79 21.57 3.96
N ARG A 129 10.33 22.46 4.84
CA ARG A 129 10.54 23.92 4.70
C ARG A 129 12.02 24.31 4.67
N GLU A 130 12.89 23.52 5.30
CA GLU A 130 14.34 23.71 5.22
C GLU A 130 14.97 22.96 4.03
N ALA A 131 14.51 21.73 3.78
CA ALA A 131 15.07 20.85 2.75
C ALA A 131 14.80 21.34 1.32
N ASP A 132 13.58 21.81 1.04
CA ASP A 132 13.13 22.20 -0.30
C ASP A 132 13.94 23.35 -0.92
N PRO A 133 14.24 24.46 -0.22
CA PRO A 133 15.16 25.46 -0.75
C PRO A 133 16.60 24.96 -0.79
N ALA A 134 17.02 24.10 0.15
CA ALA A 134 18.41 23.65 0.26
C ALA A 134 18.86 22.72 -0.89
N ILE A 135 17.96 21.89 -1.44
CA ILE A 135 18.27 21.05 -2.60
C ILE A 135 18.60 21.87 -3.86
N LEU A 136 18.22 23.15 -3.90
CA LEU A 136 18.53 24.07 -5.01
C LEU A 136 19.86 24.79 -4.84
N LEU A 137 20.58 24.55 -3.73
CA LEU A 137 21.86 25.15 -3.44
C LEU A 137 23.00 24.16 -3.68
N PRO A 138 24.22 24.62 -4.00
CA PRO A 138 25.43 23.79 -3.92
C PRO A 138 25.63 23.26 -2.50
N LEU A 139 26.24 22.07 -2.36
CA LEU A 139 26.42 21.39 -1.08
C LEU A 139 27.02 22.28 0.02
N ALA A 140 28.03 23.09 -0.32
CA ALA A 140 28.72 23.97 0.62
C ALA A 140 27.85 25.07 1.24
N GLN A 141 26.70 25.39 0.64
CA GLN A 141 25.76 26.41 1.12
C GLN A 141 24.58 25.83 1.90
N ARG A 142 24.51 24.50 2.04
CA ARG A 142 23.40 23.84 2.74
C ARG A 142 23.63 23.81 4.25
N PRO A 143 22.58 23.93 5.07
CA PRO A 143 22.70 23.78 6.51
C PRO A 143 23.33 22.42 6.89
N ALA A 144 24.30 22.45 7.81
CA ALA A 144 24.98 21.25 8.28
C ALA A 144 23.99 20.25 8.91
N GLY A 145 24.15 18.95 8.60
CA GLY A 145 23.31 17.88 9.13
C GLY A 145 21.86 17.86 8.61
N LEU A 146 21.48 18.74 7.67
CA LEU A 146 20.12 18.80 7.14
C LEU A 146 19.69 17.48 6.47
N ALA A 147 20.59 16.83 5.72
CA ALA A 147 20.32 15.54 5.10
C ALA A 147 19.90 14.47 6.11
N ASP A 148 20.56 14.43 7.27
CA ASP A 148 20.30 13.42 8.31
C ASP A 148 19.01 13.73 9.07
N ARG A 149 18.77 15.00 9.42
CA ARG A 149 17.50 15.44 10.04
C ARG A 149 16.31 15.16 9.13
N TYR A 150 16.43 15.49 7.84
CA TYR A 150 15.40 15.19 6.85
C TYR A 150 15.15 13.69 6.74
N ASN A 151 16.21 12.90 6.61
CA ASN A 151 16.11 11.45 6.49
C ASN A 151 15.45 10.82 7.73
N ALA A 152 15.76 11.30 8.93
CA ALA A 152 15.14 10.83 10.17
C ALA A 152 13.64 11.12 10.21
N ALA A 153 13.23 12.36 9.92
CA ALA A 153 11.82 12.74 9.90
C ALA A 153 11.00 11.99 8.84
N ALA A 154 11.55 11.87 7.61
CA ALA A 154 10.91 11.13 6.54
C ALA A 154 10.82 9.63 6.83
N THR A 155 11.85 9.06 7.47
CA THR A 155 11.85 7.65 7.89
C THR A 155 10.81 7.39 8.97
N GLY A 156 10.65 8.29 9.96
CA GLY A 156 9.60 8.14 10.97
C GLY A 156 8.19 8.05 10.38
N LEU A 157 7.88 8.85 9.35
CA LEU A 157 6.58 8.74 8.66
C LEU A 157 6.46 7.43 7.87
N VAL A 158 7.53 7.00 7.21
CA VAL A 158 7.56 5.73 6.50
C VAL A 158 7.31 4.56 7.45
N GLU A 159 8.02 4.48 8.57
CA GLU A 159 7.89 3.41 9.57
C GLU A 159 6.47 3.35 10.15
N LEU A 160 5.86 4.50 10.47
CA LEU A 160 4.47 4.55 10.93
C LEU A 160 3.49 4.00 9.88
N LEU A 161 3.68 4.37 8.61
CA LEU A 161 2.84 3.89 7.52
C LEU A 161 3.08 2.39 7.21
N GLU A 162 4.27 1.86 7.49
CA GLU A 162 4.54 0.41 7.44
C GLU A 162 3.81 -0.34 8.53
N GLU A 163 3.84 0.17 9.77
CA GLU A 163 3.07 -0.39 10.88
C GLU A 163 1.58 -0.43 10.53
N PHE A 164 1.04 0.68 10.00
CA PHE A 164 -0.36 0.75 9.57
C PHE A 164 -0.63 -0.28 8.47
N SER A 165 0.24 -0.35 7.46
CA SER A 165 0.08 -1.30 6.36
C SER A 165 0.10 -2.74 6.88
N HIS A 166 0.98 -3.08 7.83
CA HIS A 166 1.07 -4.44 8.37
C HIS A 166 -0.22 -4.83 9.10
N ASN A 167 -0.68 -3.98 10.02
CA ASN A 167 -1.88 -4.25 10.81
C ASN A 167 -3.17 -4.26 9.97
N LEU A 168 -3.28 -3.38 8.97
CA LEU A 168 -4.42 -3.36 8.05
C LEU A 168 -4.40 -4.57 7.09
N THR A 169 -3.23 -4.96 6.57
CA THR A 169 -3.10 -6.18 5.77
C THR A 169 -3.46 -7.44 6.58
N ALA A 170 -3.12 -7.49 7.88
CA ALA A 170 -3.54 -8.58 8.76
C ALA A 170 -5.07 -8.68 8.83
N GLN A 171 -5.77 -7.56 9.05
CA GLN A 171 -7.24 -7.53 9.03
C GLN A 171 -7.81 -7.95 7.67
N VAL A 172 -7.14 -7.62 6.55
CA VAL A 172 -7.56 -8.07 5.22
C VAL A 172 -7.47 -9.59 5.07
N ARG A 173 -6.46 -10.23 5.66
CA ARG A 173 -6.32 -11.70 5.63
C ARG A 173 -7.46 -12.40 6.37
N ASP A 174 -8.05 -11.75 7.35
CA ASP A 174 -9.16 -12.29 8.14
C ASP A 174 -10.54 -12.13 7.43
N ILE A 175 -10.59 -11.48 6.26
CA ILE A 175 -11.85 -11.28 5.51
C ILE A 175 -12.32 -12.59 4.86
N ASP A 176 -11.53 -13.12 3.92
CA ASP A 176 -11.80 -14.35 3.19
C ASP A 176 -10.51 -14.92 2.57
N GLY A 177 -10.53 -16.20 2.16
CA GLY A 177 -9.37 -16.87 1.58
C GLY A 177 -8.76 -16.14 0.36
N PRO A 178 -9.56 -15.75 -0.66
CA PRO A 178 -9.06 -14.98 -1.80
C PRO A 178 -8.40 -13.64 -1.43
N SER A 179 -8.96 -12.92 -0.46
CA SER A 179 -8.40 -11.65 0.04
C SER A 179 -7.09 -11.90 0.79
N ALA A 180 -6.99 -13.01 1.53
CA ALA A 180 -5.74 -13.43 2.15
C ALA A 180 -4.65 -13.74 1.12
N THR A 181 -4.99 -14.43 0.02
CA THR A 181 -4.06 -14.68 -1.10
C THR A 181 -3.62 -13.36 -1.77
N LEU A 182 -4.54 -12.43 -2.02
CA LEU A 182 -4.20 -11.11 -2.58
C LEU A 182 -3.33 -10.27 -1.62
N ALA A 183 -3.60 -10.33 -0.32
CA ALA A 183 -2.77 -9.71 0.72
C ALA A 183 -1.35 -10.31 0.76
N GLN A 184 -1.21 -11.63 0.57
CA GLN A 184 0.09 -12.29 0.43
C GLN A 184 0.82 -11.79 -0.82
N VAL A 185 0.14 -11.70 -1.97
CA VAL A 185 0.71 -11.15 -3.21
C VAL A 185 1.18 -9.71 -3.01
N LYS A 186 0.39 -8.87 -2.35
CA LYS A 186 0.77 -7.50 -1.99
C LYS A 186 2.07 -7.48 -1.21
N ASP A 187 2.16 -8.22 -0.10
CA ASP A 187 3.33 -8.15 0.79
C ASP A 187 4.58 -8.72 0.11
N ALA A 188 4.43 -9.81 -0.65
CA ALA A 188 5.51 -10.42 -1.42
C ALA A 188 6.02 -9.49 -2.53
N ALA A 189 5.14 -8.91 -3.35
CA ALA A 189 5.51 -7.96 -4.39
C ALA A 189 6.17 -6.70 -3.81
N TYR A 190 5.65 -6.21 -2.67
CA TYR A 190 6.23 -5.07 -1.97
C TYR A 190 7.62 -5.39 -1.40
N ALA A 191 7.83 -6.57 -0.83
CA ALA A 191 9.16 -7.00 -0.36
C ALA A 191 10.16 -7.12 -1.52
N THR A 192 9.75 -7.65 -2.68
CA THR A 192 10.57 -7.64 -3.90
C THR A 192 10.93 -6.22 -4.31
N ARG A 193 9.95 -5.31 -4.31
CA ARG A 193 10.14 -3.89 -4.64
C ARG A 193 11.12 -3.20 -3.70
N ASP A 194 11.00 -3.43 -2.39
CA ASP A 194 11.83 -2.75 -1.39
C ASP A 194 13.28 -3.21 -1.52
N ALA A 195 13.51 -4.52 -1.64
CA ALA A 195 14.85 -5.07 -1.88
C ALA A 195 15.48 -4.55 -3.19
N ALA A 196 14.70 -4.47 -4.27
CA ALA A 196 15.14 -3.87 -5.54
C ALA A 196 15.48 -2.38 -5.41
N GLY A 197 14.70 -1.63 -4.64
CA GLY A 197 14.93 -0.20 -4.41
C GLY A 197 16.17 0.08 -3.57
N LEU A 198 16.42 -0.72 -2.53
CA LEU A 198 17.58 -0.60 -1.63
C LEU A 198 18.92 -0.87 -2.33
N GLU A 199 18.90 -1.63 -3.42
CA GLU A 199 20.10 -1.92 -4.22
C GLU A 199 20.68 -0.66 -4.88
N ARG A 200 19.85 0.37 -5.11
CA ARG A 200 20.20 1.59 -5.84
C ARG A 200 21.50 2.23 -5.37
N ASP A 201 21.65 2.41 -4.05
CA ASP A 201 22.77 3.17 -3.50
C ASP A 201 24.12 2.48 -3.81
N MET A 202 24.15 1.14 -3.79
CA MET A 202 25.34 0.34 -4.12
C MET A 202 25.64 0.35 -5.63
N LEU A 203 24.61 0.34 -6.48
CA LEU A 203 24.78 0.47 -7.93
C LEU A 203 25.37 1.84 -8.29
N VAL A 204 24.81 2.91 -7.73
CA VAL A 204 25.29 4.27 -7.97
C VAL A 204 26.73 4.46 -7.47
N ALA A 205 27.04 3.96 -6.27
CA ALA A 205 28.39 4.01 -5.73
C ALA A 205 29.40 3.26 -6.62
N GLY A 206 29.06 2.04 -7.06
CA GLY A 206 29.95 1.27 -7.93
C GLY A 206 30.22 1.92 -9.29
N ILE A 207 29.22 2.59 -9.87
CA ILE A 207 29.40 3.38 -11.10
C ILE A 207 30.34 4.56 -10.85
N ALA A 208 30.10 5.32 -9.78
CA ALA A 208 30.90 6.50 -9.44
C ALA A 208 32.37 6.13 -9.13
N ASN A 209 32.59 5.00 -8.49
CA ASN A 209 33.92 4.50 -8.13
C ASN A 209 34.62 3.74 -9.27
N GLY A 210 33.89 3.40 -10.34
CA GLY A 210 34.38 2.52 -11.41
C GLY A 210 34.65 1.07 -10.96
N ALA A 211 34.24 0.70 -9.74
CA ALA A 211 34.39 -0.62 -9.17
C ALA A 211 33.41 -0.83 -8.01
N PHE A 212 32.97 -2.08 -7.83
CA PHE A 212 32.22 -2.49 -6.63
C PHE A 212 33.18 -3.03 -5.56
N THR A 213 33.00 -2.60 -4.32
CA THR A 213 33.67 -3.19 -3.15
C THR A 213 33.14 -4.61 -2.87
N PRO A 214 33.88 -5.44 -2.12
CA PRO A 214 33.37 -6.75 -1.68
C PRO A 214 32.07 -6.64 -0.87
N ALA A 215 31.96 -5.63 -0.01
CA ALA A 215 30.77 -5.39 0.81
C ALA A 215 29.55 -5.02 -0.06
N GLU A 216 29.71 -4.15 -1.06
CA GLU A 216 28.63 -3.80 -2.00
C GLU A 216 28.17 -5.03 -2.80
N ARG A 217 29.10 -5.85 -3.30
CA ARG A 217 28.74 -7.09 -4.01
C ARG A 217 27.95 -8.05 -3.14
N GLN A 218 28.37 -8.22 -1.88
CA GLN A 218 27.66 -9.07 -0.93
C GLN A 218 26.26 -8.50 -0.63
N GLY A 219 26.16 -7.20 -0.32
CA GLY A 219 24.88 -6.54 -0.04
C GLY A 219 23.89 -6.63 -1.20
N MET A 220 24.36 -6.40 -2.44
CA MET A 220 23.54 -6.58 -3.64
C MET A 220 23.08 -8.04 -3.81
N ALA A 221 23.97 -9.02 -3.58
CA ALA A 221 23.60 -10.44 -3.66
C ALA A 221 22.52 -10.81 -2.62
N GLU A 222 22.65 -10.32 -1.38
CA GLU A 222 21.65 -10.54 -0.32
C GLU A 222 20.28 -9.92 -0.68
N LEU A 223 20.26 -8.67 -1.17
CA LEU A 223 19.01 -8.02 -1.59
C LEU A 223 18.36 -8.75 -2.77
N ARG A 224 19.15 -9.19 -3.76
CA ARG A 224 18.64 -9.96 -4.90
C ARG A 224 18.05 -11.30 -4.47
N ALA A 225 18.70 -12.00 -3.53
CA ALA A 225 18.19 -13.24 -2.98
C ALA A 225 16.84 -13.02 -2.27
N ARG A 226 16.74 -11.98 -1.43
CA ARG A 226 15.46 -11.59 -0.78
C ARG A 226 14.38 -11.26 -1.81
N ALA A 227 14.72 -10.49 -2.84
CA ALA A 227 13.79 -10.14 -3.91
C ALA A 227 13.28 -11.37 -4.66
N GLY A 228 14.16 -12.32 -4.97
CA GLY A 228 13.81 -13.58 -5.65
C GLY A 228 12.93 -14.49 -4.80
N VAL A 229 13.25 -14.66 -3.52
CA VAL A 229 12.42 -15.43 -2.58
C VAL A 229 11.04 -14.80 -2.40
N ALA A 230 10.97 -13.48 -2.25
CA ALA A 230 9.68 -12.80 -2.15
C ALA A 230 8.88 -12.94 -3.46
N TRP A 231 9.51 -12.81 -4.62
CA TRP A 231 8.81 -12.91 -5.90
C TRP A 231 8.30 -14.31 -6.20
N SER A 232 9.00 -15.36 -5.76
CA SER A 232 8.53 -16.74 -5.96
C SER A 232 7.18 -17.00 -5.27
N LEU A 233 6.89 -16.30 -4.16
CA LEU A 233 5.58 -16.35 -3.49
C LEU A 233 4.46 -15.71 -4.35
N VAL A 234 4.78 -14.66 -5.12
CA VAL A 234 3.83 -14.06 -6.08
C VAL A 234 3.56 -15.05 -7.22
N ALA A 235 4.62 -15.61 -7.79
CA ALA A 235 4.53 -16.54 -8.92
C ALA A 235 3.77 -17.83 -8.55
N ALA A 236 3.93 -18.34 -7.33
CA ALA A 236 3.32 -19.59 -6.87
C ALA A 236 1.79 -19.57 -6.86
N VAL A 237 1.16 -18.39 -6.79
CA VAL A 237 -0.30 -18.25 -6.70
C VAL A 237 -0.90 -17.55 -7.93
N GLU A 238 -0.08 -17.19 -8.91
CA GLU A 238 -0.45 -16.32 -10.04
C GLU A 238 -1.68 -16.81 -10.81
N GLU A 239 -1.74 -18.10 -11.14
CA GLU A 239 -2.81 -18.69 -11.94
C GLU A 239 -4.21 -18.50 -11.33
N GLY A 240 -4.29 -18.49 -9.99
CA GLY A 240 -5.53 -18.33 -9.24
C GLY A 240 -5.97 -16.88 -9.05
N LEU A 241 -5.19 -15.90 -9.52
CA LEU A 241 -5.48 -14.48 -9.28
C LEU A 241 -6.46 -13.89 -10.31
N PRO A 242 -7.23 -12.85 -9.92
CA PRO A 242 -8.02 -12.05 -10.84
C PRO A 242 -7.18 -11.51 -12.00
N MET A 243 -7.80 -11.39 -13.18
CA MET A 243 -7.13 -10.95 -14.41
C MET A 243 -6.33 -9.64 -14.26
N PRO A 244 -6.82 -8.59 -13.57
CA PRO A 244 -6.02 -7.38 -13.36
C PRO A 244 -4.70 -7.64 -12.63
N ALA A 245 -4.71 -8.47 -11.59
CA ALA A 245 -3.50 -8.80 -10.82
C ALA A 245 -2.50 -9.60 -11.67
N ARG A 246 -2.98 -10.57 -12.47
CA ARG A 246 -2.13 -11.31 -13.41
C ARG A 246 -1.50 -10.39 -14.46
N ALA A 247 -2.27 -9.46 -15.01
CA ALA A 247 -1.76 -8.49 -15.98
C ALA A 247 -0.67 -7.59 -15.38
N ALA A 248 -0.82 -7.16 -14.11
CA ALA A 248 0.19 -6.41 -13.39
C ALA A 248 1.47 -7.24 -13.16
N ILE A 249 1.33 -8.53 -12.81
CA ILE A 249 2.46 -9.46 -12.63
C ILE A 249 3.23 -9.61 -13.95
N GLU A 250 2.54 -9.84 -15.05
CA GLU A 250 3.14 -9.95 -16.39
C GLU A 250 3.87 -8.66 -16.79
N GLN A 251 3.31 -7.49 -16.47
CA GLN A 251 3.99 -6.23 -16.71
C GLN A 251 5.27 -6.09 -15.86
N ALA A 252 5.24 -6.51 -14.59
CA ALA A 252 6.42 -6.49 -13.74
C ALA A 252 7.51 -7.48 -14.21
N LYS A 253 7.14 -8.67 -14.70
CA LYS A 253 8.06 -9.61 -15.37
C LYS A 253 8.81 -8.92 -16.51
N ARG A 254 8.09 -8.28 -17.43
CA ARG A 254 8.68 -7.57 -18.56
C ARG A 254 9.57 -6.39 -18.15
N VAL A 255 9.05 -5.50 -17.31
CA VAL A 255 9.73 -4.23 -16.99
C VAL A 255 10.91 -4.45 -16.06
N TYR A 256 10.72 -5.18 -14.96
CA TYR A 256 11.75 -5.36 -13.96
C TYR A 256 12.66 -6.55 -14.27
N PHE A 257 12.10 -7.75 -14.44
CA PHE A 257 12.91 -8.98 -14.54
C PHE A 257 13.56 -9.18 -15.91
N GLU A 258 12.88 -8.84 -16.99
CA GLU A 258 13.45 -8.94 -18.34
C GLU A 258 14.20 -7.66 -18.72
N GLY A 259 13.62 -6.49 -18.43
CA GLY A 259 14.20 -5.19 -18.76
C GLY A 259 15.33 -4.76 -17.82
N PHE A 260 14.98 -4.31 -16.62
CA PHE A 260 15.95 -3.68 -15.72
C PHE A 260 17.04 -4.64 -15.23
N VAL A 261 16.72 -5.90 -14.89
CA VAL A 261 17.73 -6.87 -14.45
C VAL A 261 18.78 -7.14 -15.54
N ALA A 262 18.39 -7.20 -16.81
CA ALA A 262 19.34 -7.35 -17.92
C ALA A 262 20.23 -6.10 -18.08
N GLN A 263 19.64 -4.91 -17.99
CA GLN A 263 20.40 -3.64 -18.01
C GLN A 263 21.41 -3.56 -16.87
N ARG A 264 20.99 -3.95 -15.66
CA ARG A 264 21.82 -3.99 -14.45
C ARG A 264 22.99 -4.97 -14.62
N ALA A 265 22.75 -6.16 -15.16
CA ALA A 265 23.80 -7.13 -15.42
C ALA A 265 24.84 -6.62 -16.44
N ALA A 266 24.40 -5.97 -17.52
CA ALA A 266 25.28 -5.37 -18.51
C ALA A 266 26.13 -4.23 -17.92
N LEU A 267 25.53 -3.41 -17.06
CA LEU A 267 26.23 -2.36 -16.32
C LEU A 267 27.32 -2.94 -15.41
N GLU A 268 26.99 -3.95 -14.60
CA GLU A 268 27.96 -4.60 -13.71
C GLU A 268 29.13 -5.20 -14.47
N GLN A 269 28.86 -5.87 -15.60
CA GLN A 269 29.92 -6.42 -16.46
C GLN A 269 30.81 -5.33 -17.05
N ALA A 270 30.26 -4.17 -17.43
CA ALA A 270 31.05 -3.06 -17.93
C ALA A 270 31.99 -2.50 -16.84
N VAL A 271 31.45 -2.26 -15.64
CA VAL A 271 32.22 -1.79 -14.48
C VAL A 271 33.33 -2.77 -14.13
N LEU A 272 33.04 -4.08 -14.05
CA LEU A 272 34.04 -5.12 -13.77
C LEU A 272 35.13 -5.22 -14.85
N ALA A 273 34.79 -4.93 -16.10
CA ALA A 273 35.73 -4.93 -17.22
C ALA A 273 36.51 -3.61 -17.36
N GLY A 274 36.32 -2.63 -16.46
CA GLY A 274 36.91 -1.29 -16.59
C GLY A 274 36.44 -0.52 -17.83
N ARG A 275 35.29 -0.90 -18.39
CA ARG A 275 34.69 -0.24 -19.56
C ARG A 275 33.64 0.78 -19.10
N PRO A 276 33.43 1.85 -19.86
CA PRO A 276 32.34 2.78 -19.59
C PRO A 276 31.00 2.01 -19.58
N PRO A 277 30.18 2.13 -18.52
CA PRO A 277 28.87 1.50 -18.51
C PRO A 277 27.96 2.11 -19.58
N THR A 278 27.07 1.30 -20.14
CA THR A 278 26.09 1.75 -21.14
C THR A 278 25.03 2.69 -20.57
N LEU A 279 24.85 2.67 -19.24
CA LEU A 279 23.97 3.55 -18.49
C LEU A 279 24.79 4.42 -17.54
N ASP A 280 24.53 5.72 -17.56
CA ASP A 280 24.97 6.63 -16.52
C ASP A 280 24.11 6.48 -15.25
N VAL A 281 24.48 7.19 -14.17
CA VAL A 281 23.73 7.19 -12.90
C VAL A 281 22.26 7.57 -13.12
N ALA A 282 21.99 8.53 -14.02
CA ALA A 282 20.63 8.94 -14.33
C ALA A 282 19.83 7.81 -15.03
N GLY A 283 20.45 7.10 -15.98
CA GLY A 283 19.88 5.95 -16.66
C GLY A 283 19.56 4.80 -15.72
N VAL A 284 20.47 4.49 -14.80
CA VAL A 284 20.24 3.45 -13.77
C VAL A 284 19.08 3.84 -12.85
N ASN A 285 19.05 5.08 -12.37
CA ASN A 285 17.94 5.56 -11.54
C ASN A 285 16.59 5.43 -12.27
N ARG A 286 16.51 5.85 -13.54
CA ARG A 286 15.29 5.67 -14.36
C ARG A 286 14.88 4.20 -14.49
N GLY A 287 15.83 3.30 -14.72
CA GLY A 287 15.58 1.86 -14.79
C GLY A 287 15.02 1.29 -13.49
N ILE A 288 15.63 1.64 -12.35
CA ILE A 288 15.16 1.24 -11.02
C ILE A 288 13.78 1.83 -10.73
N ASP A 289 13.55 3.11 -11.06
CA ASP A 289 12.26 3.77 -10.86
C ASP A 289 11.15 3.04 -11.63
N ALA A 290 11.36 2.75 -12.91
CA ALA A 290 10.41 2.00 -13.73
C ALA A 290 10.19 0.58 -13.20
N GLY A 291 11.26 -0.14 -12.86
CA GLY A 291 11.21 -1.49 -12.31
C GLY A 291 10.45 -1.55 -10.99
N THR A 292 10.82 -0.71 -10.02
CA THR A 292 10.15 -0.65 -8.70
C THR A 292 8.72 -0.13 -8.78
N ALA A 293 8.40 0.77 -9.72
CA ALA A 293 7.02 1.18 -9.98
C ALA A 293 6.16 0.02 -10.52
N SER A 294 6.71 -0.82 -11.40
CA SER A 294 5.99 -2.00 -11.90
C SER A 294 5.70 -3.04 -10.80
N LEU A 295 6.65 -3.26 -9.89
CA LEU A 295 6.45 -4.13 -8.72
C LEU A 295 5.43 -3.54 -7.72
N PHE A 296 5.46 -2.22 -7.52
CA PHE A 296 4.41 -1.53 -6.75
C PHE A 296 3.02 -1.70 -7.37
N ALA A 297 2.91 -1.65 -8.70
CA ALA A 297 1.64 -1.81 -9.39
C ALA A 297 1.01 -3.20 -9.16
N VAL A 298 1.82 -4.26 -9.01
CA VAL A 298 1.33 -5.60 -8.60
C VAL A 298 0.65 -5.52 -7.23
N ALA A 299 1.33 -4.93 -6.25
CA ALA A 299 0.82 -4.78 -4.90
C ALA A 299 -0.44 -3.89 -4.83
N ASP A 300 -0.46 -2.74 -5.54
CA ASP A 300 -1.62 -1.86 -5.60
C ASP A 300 -2.82 -2.54 -6.29
N THR A 301 -2.59 -3.28 -7.37
CA THR A 301 -3.65 -3.99 -8.09
C THR A 301 -4.25 -5.12 -7.26
N ALA A 302 -3.43 -5.81 -6.45
CA ALA A 302 -3.92 -6.80 -5.50
C ALA A 302 -4.85 -6.16 -4.45
N LEU A 303 -4.45 -5.01 -3.88
CA LEU A 303 -5.28 -4.25 -2.94
C LEU A 303 -6.56 -3.69 -3.60
N ALA A 304 -6.46 -3.22 -4.84
CA ALA A 304 -7.63 -2.79 -5.60
C ALA A 304 -8.63 -3.94 -5.80
N SER A 305 -8.12 -5.15 -6.12
CA SER A 305 -8.93 -6.35 -6.30
C SER A 305 -9.64 -6.77 -5.00
N ILE A 306 -8.98 -6.62 -3.85
CA ILE A 306 -9.61 -6.83 -2.53
C ILE A 306 -10.77 -5.83 -2.34
N GLY A 307 -10.55 -4.55 -2.64
CA GLY A 307 -11.58 -3.51 -2.54
C GLY A 307 -12.79 -3.76 -3.44
N GLU A 308 -12.58 -4.19 -4.69
CA GLU A 308 -13.68 -4.57 -5.60
C GLU A 308 -14.52 -5.72 -5.04
N ARG A 309 -13.85 -6.77 -4.54
CA ARG A 309 -14.52 -7.92 -3.92
C ARG A 309 -15.33 -7.53 -2.69
N ALA A 310 -14.76 -6.69 -1.83
CA ALA A 310 -15.45 -6.18 -0.65
C ALA A 310 -16.71 -5.38 -1.03
N ARG A 311 -16.63 -4.55 -2.07
CA ARG A 311 -17.79 -3.79 -2.58
C ARG A 311 -18.86 -4.69 -3.21
N GLU A 312 -18.46 -5.76 -3.90
CA GLU A 312 -19.40 -6.75 -4.43
C GLU A 312 -20.15 -7.49 -3.32
N ALA A 313 -19.44 -7.91 -2.27
CA ALA A 313 -20.06 -8.51 -1.08
C ALA A 313 -21.04 -7.54 -0.41
N MET A 314 -20.67 -6.26 -0.27
CA MET A 314 -21.54 -5.22 0.28
C MET A 314 -22.81 -5.02 -0.55
N ARG A 315 -22.69 -4.88 -1.88
CA ARG A 315 -23.87 -4.75 -2.76
C ARG A 315 -24.80 -5.96 -2.64
N THR A 316 -24.25 -7.16 -2.53
CA THR A 316 -25.03 -8.38 -2.33
C THR A 316 -25.78 -8.36 -1.00
N ALA A 317 -25.15 -7.88 0.08
CA ALA A 317 -25.79 -7.72 1.38
C ALA A 317 -26.90 -6.65 1.34
N GLU A 318 -26.69 -5.52 0.65
CA GLU A 318 -27.69 -4.46 0.46
C GLU A 318 -28.92 -4.98 -0.29
N TRP A 319 -28.71 -5.74 -1.37
CA TRP A 319 -29.81 -6.37 -2.12
C TRP A 319 -30.61 -7.35 -1.26
N ARG A 320 -29.94 -8.19 -0.46
CA ARG A 320 -30.61 -9.13 0.45
C ARG A 320 -31.44 -8.42 1.50
N LEU A 321 -30.90 -7.38 2.12
CA LEU A 321 -31.63 -6.58 3.10
C LEU A 321 -32.84 -5.88 2.46
N GLY A 322 -32.68 -5.32 1.26
CA GLY A 322 -33.78 -4.69 0.52
C GLY A 322 -34.91 -5.67 0.18
N LEU A 323 -34.57 -6.88 -0.27
CA LEU A 323 -35.58 -7.93 -0.52
C LEU A 323 -36.29 -8.35 0.76
N MET A 324 -35.56 -8.52 1.86
CA MET A 324 -36.15 -8.95 3.14
C MET A 324 -37.00 -7.85 3.78
N ALA A 325 -36.59 -6.59 3.69
CA ALA A 325 -37.34 -5.44 4.20
C ALA A 325 -38.56 -5.09 3.31
N GLY A 326 -38.52 -5.39 2.01
CA GLY A 326 -39.66 -5.22 1.10
C GLY A 326 -40.68 -6.37 1.15
N LEU A 327 -40.30 -7.52 1.72
CA LEU A 327 -41.18 -8.67 1.94
C LEU A 327 -41.76 -8.73 3.37
N ALA A 328 -41.30 -7.86 4.27
CA ALA A 328 -41.79 -7.72 5.66
C ALA A 328 -42.88 -6.64 5.76
#